data_AF-A0A2T3Q102-F1
#
_entry.id   AF-A0A2T3Q102-F1
#
_cell.length_a   1.000
_cell.length_b   1.000
_cell.length_c   1.000
_cell.angle_alpha   90.00
_cell.angle_beta   90.00
_cell.angle_gamma   90.00
#
_symmetry.space_group_name_H-M   'P 1'
#
loop_
_entity.id
_entity.type
_entity.pdbx_description
1 polymer ?
#
loop_
_entity_poly.entity_id
_entity_poly.type
_entity_poly.pdbx_seq_one_letter_code
_entity_poly.pdbx_strand_id
1 'polypeptide(L)'
;MQWDDVNGPRSFFGKAPVDIYKPIEIGETAKLRSNRYEIKVKIVDCQSEFMKGEVIEVGSDIELEALVHGDMVDFTSQNIVTLYRNS
;
A
#
# COMPACT_ATOMS: atom_id res chain seq x y z
N MET A 1 5.41 -5.93 -16.89
CA MET A 1 4.02 -5.48 -16.67
C MET A 1 4.10 -4.01 -16.35
N GLN A 2 3.58 -3.17 -17.25
CA GLN A 2 3.62 -1.71 -17.13
C GLN A 2 2.58 -1.35 -16.06
N TRP A 3 3.03 -0.79 -14.94
CA TRP A 3 2.14 -0.36 -13.88
C TRP A 3 1.44 0.90 -14.39
N ASP A 4 0.13 0.85 -14.59
CA ASP A 4 -0.63 2.05 -14.96
C ASP A 4 -0.51 3.07 -13.83
N ASP A 5 0.23 4.15 -14.11
CA ASP A 5 0.38 5.30 -13.24
C ASP A 5 -0.95 6.02 -13.08
N VAL A 6 -1.80 5.53 -12.18
CA VAL A 6 -2.99 6.26 -11.79
C VAL A 6 -2.55 7.33 -10.79
N ASN A 7 -2.21 8.51 -11.30
CA ASN A 7 -2.12 9.77 -10.55
C ASN A 7 -3.51 10.25 -10.06
N GLY A 8 -4.32 9.33 -9.53
CA GLY A 8 -5.72 9.54 -9.17
C GLY A 8 -6.01 9.21 -7.70
N PRO A 9 -7.25 9.46 -7.24
CA PRO A 9 -7.67 9.16 -5.88
C PRO A 9 -7.46 7.69 -5.52
N ARG A 10 -7.39 7.41 -4.21
CA ARG A 10 -7.23 6.07 -3.62
C ARG A 10 -8.08 5.02 -4.36
N SER A 11 -7.41 4.06 -4.98
CA SER A 11 -8.04 2.99 -5.77
C SER A 11 -8.18 1.70 -4.97
N PHE A 12 -9.22 0.90 -5.24
CA PHE A 12 -9.50 -0.36 -4.54
C PHE A 12 -9.55 -1.53 -5.55
N PHE A 13 -8.82 -2.61 -5.27
CA PHE A 13 -8.78 -3.82 -6.10
C PHE A 13 -9.02 -5.07 -5.25
N GLY A 14 -9.74 -6.06 -5.76
CA GLY A 14 -10.09 -7.30 -5.06
C GLY A 14 -11.08 -8.12 -5.89
N LYS A 15 -11.46 -9.32 -5.44
CA LYS A 15 -12.52 -10.07 -6.17
C LYS A 15 -13.87 -9.40 -5.90
N ALA A 16 -14.66 -9.26 -6.96
CA ALA A 16 -15.90 -8.51 -6.96
C ALA A 16 -16.98 -9.11 -6.03
N PRO A 17 -17.86 -8.28 -5.45
CA PRO A 17 -17.77 -6.82 -5.34
C PRO A 17 -16.78 -6.38 -4.25
N VAL A 18 -15.96 -5.36 -4.55
CA VAL A 18 -15.03 -4.76 -3.57
C VAL A 18 -15.78 -3.75 -2.71
N ASP A 19 -15.95 -4.05 -1.42
CA ASP A 19 -16.57 -3.13 -0.47
C ASP A 19 -15.58 -2.00 -0.09
N ILE A 20 -15.86 -0.79 -0.57
CA ILE A 20 -15.06 0.40 -0.29
C ILE A 20 -15.28 0.95 1.13
N TYR A 21 -16.39 0.63 1.78
CA TYR A 21 -16.72 1.08 3.13
C TYR A 21 -16.20 0.14 4.21
N LYS A 22 -15.79 -1.07 3.82
CA LYS A 22 -15.13 -2.01 4.72
C LYS A 22 -13.89 -1.34 5.36
N PRO A 23 -13.65 -1.47 6.67
CA PRO A 23 -12.42 -1.00 7.28
C PRO A 23 -11.16 -1.59 6.61
N ILE A 24 -10.02 -0.92 6.77
CA ILE A 24 -8.73 -1.48 6.38
C ILE A 24 -8.38 -2.57 7.41
N GLU A 25 -7.90 -3.72 6.96
CA GLU A 25 -7.64 -4.87 7.82
C GLU A 25 -6.18 -5.34 7.74
N ILE A 26 -5.73 -5.95 8.83
CA ILE A 26 -4.45 -6.66 8.88
C ILE A 26 -4.47 -7.79 7.84
N GLY A 27 -3.38 -7.91 7.07
CA GLY A 27 -3.23 -8.90 6.01
C GLY A 27 -3.63 -8.40 4.61
N GLU A 28 -4.31 -7.24 4.50
CA GLU A 28 -4.49 -6.57 3.22
C GLU A 28 -3.14 -6.05 2.69
N THR A 29 -3.05 -5.85 1.37
CA THR A 29 -1.88 -5.25 0.74
C THR A 29 -2.20 -3.82 0.33
N ALA A 30 -1.28 -2.88 0.54
CA ALA A 30 -1.43 -1.50 0.14
C ALA A 30 -0.24 -1.05 -0.72
N LYS A 31 -0.54 -0.33 -1.80
CA LYS A 31 0.45 0.47 -2.52
C LYS A 31 0.49 1.85 -1.86
N LEU A 32 1.66 2.21 -1.36
CA LEU A 32 1.93 3.50 -0.75
C LEU A 32 2.68 4.39 -1.74
N ARG A 33 2.39 5.69 -1.71
CA ARG A 33 3.15 6.70 -2.45
C ARG A 33 3.61 7.82 -1.52
N SER A 34 4.90 8.15 -1.59
CA SER A 34 5.48 9.35 -0.99
C SER A 34 6.34 10.05 -2.02
N ASN A 35 5.94 11.24 -2.46
CA ASN A 35 6.57 11.95 -3.57
C ASN A 35 6.65 11.08 -4.85
N ARG A 36 7.86 10.76 -5.31
CA ARG A 36 8.12 9.91 -6.49
C ARG A 36 8.28 8.43 -6.13
N TYR A 37 8.19 8.08 -4.85
CA TYR A 37 8.48 6.74 -4.38
C TYR A 37 7.20 5.96 -4.17
N GLU A 38 7.22 4.72 -4.66
CA GLU A 38 6.14 3.77 -4.48
C GLU A 38 6.68 2.48 -3.91
N ILE A 39 5.98 1.97 -2.90
CA ILE A 39 6.25 0.69 -2.26
C ILE A 39 4.92 -0.06 -2.11
N LYS A 40 4.97 -1.39 -2.11
CA LYS A 40 3.85 -2.20 -1.65
C LYS A 40 4.18 -2.79 -0.30
N VAL A 41 3.19 -2.74 0.58
CA VAL A 41 3.30 -3.28 1.93
C VAL A 41 2.16 -4.25 2.20
N LYS A 42 2.43 -5.27 2.99
CA LYS A 42 1.40 -6.06 3.67
C LYS A 42 1.11 -5.41 5.01
N ILE A 43 -0.14 -5.07 5.28
CA ILE A 43 -0.54 -4.42 6.54
C ILE A 43 -0.42 -5.45 7.67
N VAL A 44 0.33 -5.12 8.71
CA VAL A 44 0.53 -5.99 9.89
C VAL A 44 -0.05 -5.42 11.17
N ASP A 45 -0.27 -4.10 11.24
CA ASP A 45 -0.99 -3.43 12.32
C ASP A 45 -1.84 -2.29 11.74
N CYS A 46 -3.05 -2.12 12.28
CA CYS A 46 -4.00 -1.10 11.87
C CYS A 46 -4.62 -0.44 13.09
N GLN A 47 -4.08 0.72 13.47
CA GLN A 47 -4.62 1.56 14.53
C GLN A 47 -5.46 2.70 13.93
N SER A 48 -6.19 3.44 14.77
CA SER A 48 -7.14 4.44 14.31
C SER A 48 -6.53 5.56 13.46
N GLU A 49 -5.28 5.96 13.76
CA GLU A 49 -4.61 7.08 13.09
C GLU A 49 -3.36 6.68 12.29
N PHE A 50 -2.84 5.48 12.53
CA PHE A 50 -1.63 4.98 11.90
C PHE A 50 -1.70 3.49 11.63
N MET A 51 -0.99 3.06 10.61
CA MET A 51 -0.87 1.68 10.19
C MET A 51 0.60 1.32 10.08
N LYS A 52 0.89 0.04 10.25
CA LYS A 52 2.23 -0.52 10.04
C LYS A 52 2.17 -1.61 8.99
N GLY A 53 3.16 -1.62 8.11
CA GLY A 53 3.22 -2.58 7.01
C GLY A 53 4.63 -3.10 6.79
N GLU A 54 4.70 -4.35 6.35
CA GLU A 54 5.94 -4.99 5.90
C GLU A 54 6.08 -4.76 4.40
N VAL A 55 7.22 -4.23 3.95
CA VAL A 55 7.51 -4.00 2.53
C VAL A 55 7.61 -5.34 1.81
N ILE A 56 6.79 -5.54 0.79
CA ILE A 56 6.78 -6.76 -0.05
C ILE A 56 7.21 -6.50 -1.49
N GLU A 57 7.21 -5.24 -1.93
CA GLU A 57 7.69 -4.85 -3.26
C GLU A 57 8.17 -3.40 -3.23
N VAL A 58 9.31 -3.15 -3.85
CA VAL A 58 9.93 -1.82 -4.00
C VAL A 58 9.91 -1.46 -5.49
N GLY A 59 9.49 -0.24 -5.83
CA GLY A 59 9.46 0.21 -7.22
C GLY A 59 10.85 0.21 -7.90
N SER A 60 10.86 0.01 -9.21
CA SER A 60 12.08 -0.19 -10.03
C SER A 60 13.06 0.99 -10.09
N ASP A 61 12.63 2.20 -9.69
CA ASP A 61 13.39 3.45 -9.85
C ASP A 61 14.18 3.86 -8.60
N ILE A 62 14.44 2.92 -7.68
CA ILE A 62 15.02 3.24 -6.38
C ILE A 62 16.55 3.06 -6.42
N GLU A 63 17.23 4.17 -6.75
CA GLU A 63 18.61 4.48 -6.30
C GLU A 63 18.60 5.06 -4.85
N LEU A 64 17.62 4.71 -4.00
CA LEU A 64 17.65 5.04 -2.58
C LEU A 64 17.89 3.80 -1.72
N GLU A 65 19.02 3.82 -1.04
CA GLU A 65 19.51 2.87 -0.02
C GLU A 65 18.58 2.66 1.21
N ALA A 66 17.30 3.04 1.20
CA ALA A 66 16.55 3.18 2.44
C ALA A 66 15.53 2.06 2.76
N LEU A 67 14.94 1.39 1.77
CA LEU A 67 13.89 0.39 2.02
C LEU A 67 14.07 -0.88 1.18
N VAL A 68 14.06 -2.02 1.84
CA VAL A 68 14.14 -3.36 1.23
C VAL A 68 12.94 -4.22 1.60
N HIS A 69 12.76 -5.33 0.89
CA HIS A 69 11.76 -6.33 1.23
C HIS A 69 11.93 -6.80 2.69
N GLY A 70 10.84 -6.82 3.45
CA GLY A 70 10.80 -7.18 4.87
C GLY A 70 10.92 -5.99 5.83
N ASP A 71 11.24 -4.79 5.33
CA ASP A 71 11.29 -3.60 6.18
C ASP A 71 9.92 -3.23 6.72
N MET A 72 9.91 -2.73 7.96
CA MET A 72 8.70 -2.25 8.60
C MET A 72 8.55 -0.75 8.39
N VAL A 73 7.41 -0.33 7.86
CA VAL A 73 7.10 1.08 7.64
C VAL A 73 5.80 1.48 8.33
N ASP A 74 5.82 2.65 8.98
CA ASP A 74 4.65 3.30 9.52
C ASP A 74 4.07 4.26 8.48
N PHE A 75 2.75 4.26 8.30
CA PHE A 75 2.06 5.09 7.32
C PHE A 75 0.63 5.42 7.75
N THR A 76 0.04 6.40 7.10
CA THR A 76 -1.36 6.79 7.29
C THR A 76 -2.20 6.39 6.08
N SER A 77 -3.52 6.45 6.22
CA SER A 77 -4.44 6.19 5.10
C SER A 77 -4.25 7.14 3.91
N GLN A 78 -3.67 8.32 4.14
CA GLN A 78 -3.36 9.30 3.10
C GLN A 78 -2.19 8.87 2.20
N ASN A 79 -1.31 8.00 2.70
CA ASN A 79 -0.20 7.46 1.92
C ASN A 79 -0.66 6.36 0.95
N ILE A 80 -1.86 5.80 1.14
CA ILE A 80 -2.37 4.68 0.35
C ILE A 80 -2.94 5.19 -0.98
N VAL A 81 -2.28 4.87 -2.08
CA VAL A 81 -2.80 5.11 -3.44
C VAL A 81 -3.60 3.93 -3.96
N THR A 82 -3.32 2.71 -3.49
CA THR A 82 -4.08 1.51 -3.87
C THR A 82 -4.24 0.56 -2.69
N LEU A 83 -5.44 0.07 -2.43
CA LEU A 83 -5.70 -1.01 -1.46
C LEU A 83 -6.14 -2.27 -2.18
N TYR A 84 -5.43 -3.37 -1.94
CA TYR A 84 -5.75 -4.71 -2.43
C TYR A 84 -6.46 -5.49 -1.33
N ARG A 85 -7.76 -5.68 -1.50
CA ARG A 85 -8.61 -6.40 -0.55
C ARG A 85 -8.63 -7.88 -0.86
N ASN A 86 -8.41 -8.69 0.17
CA ASN A 86 -8.71 -10.10 0.13
C ASN A 86 -10.23 -10.24 0.25
N SER A 87 -10.85 -10.76 -0.82
CA SER A 87 -12.26 -11.17 -0.86
C SER A 87 -12.49 -12.45 -0.07
#